data_AF-A0A2G9UQM4-F1
#
_entry.id   AF-A0A2G9UQM4-F1
#
_cell.length_a   1.000
_cell.length_b   1.000
_cell.length_c   1.000
_cell.angle_alpha   90.00
_cell.angle_beta   90.00
_cell.angle_gamma   90.00
#
_symmetry.space_group_name_H-M   'P 1'
#
loop_
_entity.id
_entity.type
_entity.pdbx_description
1 polymer ?
#
loop_
_entity_poly.entity_id
_entity_poly.type
_entity_poly.pdbx_seq_one_letter_code
_entity_poly.pdbx_strand_id
1 'polypeptide(L)'
;MCVSDPEVQTRYQVERPLDGDPKAHCVILHFTLKFRVRSSGTISDRLLRRLRLAAPNQSVELVTKKISMNQPSAWEHEKFNIKRLPAVTLSRLSSHDNPIRKSMLDTTSRISLDALEKNIRTIAEAVLGHMLSLPEGGYSNDPRVSADTSVLSRDAVDRQRLAHAMRLFASRPRPVADEAATIACAANLAVAVGNHAKVTVSPVSMHEVQIWPGTSDRLLAERVKPAVFDLIIACGVFGYLALFYYMASRAQRALEGAMFRLRKRV
;
A
#
# COMPACT_ATOMS: atom_id res chain seq x y z
N MET A 1 -11.00 -18.89 -16.42
CA MET A 1 -11.96 -19.99 -16.63
C MET A 1 -12.39 -20.45 -15.25
N CYS A 2 -13.55 -19.98 -14.76
CA CYS A 2 -14.10 -20.42 -13.49
C CYS A 2 -14.93 -21.67 -13.79
N VAL A 3 -14.41 -22.84 -13.40
CA VAL A 3 -15.21 -24.07 -13.41
C VAL A 3 -16.06 -24.01 -12.14
N SER A 4 -17.36 -23.87 -12.35
CA SER A 4 -18.39 -23.77 -11.32
C SER A 4 -18.76 -25.18 -10.83
N ASP A 5 -17.99 -25.71 -9.88
CA ASP A 5 -18.50 -26.74 -8.98
C ASP A 5 -19.16 -26.07 -7.77
N PRO A 6 -20.40 -26.42 -7.39
CA PRO A 6 -21.17 -25.72 -6.35
C PRO A 6 -20.61 -25.87 -4.92
N GLU A 7 -19.57 -26.69 -4.70
CA GLU A 7 -18.95 -26.91 -3.38
C GLU A 7 -17.58 -26.27 -3.16
N VAL A 8 -16.95 -25.65 -4.17
CA VAL A 8 -15.52 -25.28 -4.07
C VAL A 8 -15.28 -23.84 -4.52
N GLN A 9 -15.71 -22.89 -3.69
CA GLN A 9 -15.28 -21.50 -3.82
C GLN A 9 -14.11 -21.22 -2.86
N THR A 10 -12.97 -21.88 -3.08
CA THR A 10 -11.73 -21.58 -2.35
C THR A 10 -11.11 -20.33 -2.95
N ARG A 11 -11.20 -19.21 -2.23
CA ARG A 11 -10.62 -17.93 -2.68
C ARG A 11 -9.20 -17.80 -2.16
N TYR A 12 -8.23 -17.71 -3.08
CA TYR A 12 -6.83 -17.51 -2.76
C TYR A 12 -6.51 -16.02 -2.78
N GLN A 13 -5.87 -15.54 -1.71
CA GLN A 13 -5.29 -14.20 -1.68
C GLN A 13 -3.79 -14.34 -1.42
N VAL A 14 -3.01 -13.71 -2.29
CA VAL A 14 -1.56 -13.59 -2.19
C VAL A 14 -1.24 -12.13 -1.89
N GLU A 15 -0.73 -11.84 -0.71
CA GLU A 15 -0.25 -10.49 -0.39
C GLU A 15 1.17 -10.26 -0.97
N ARG A 16 1.46 -9.00 -1.34
CA ARG A 16 2.64 -8.59 -2.12
C ARG A 16 3.97 -9.00 -1.45
N PRO A 17 4.99 -9.42 -2.23
CA PRO A 17 6.35 -9.53 -1.70
C PRO A 17 6.99 -8.15 -1.62
N LEU A 18 7.40 -7.78 -0.41
CA LEU A 18 8.34 -6.70 -0.16
C LEU A 18 9.52 -7.28 0.60
N ASP A 19 10.69 -7.10 0.01
CA ASP A 19 11.98 -7.59 0.47
C ASP A 19 12.75 -6.47 1.17
N GLY A 20 13.54 -6.83 2.16
CA GLY A 20 14.16 -5.90 3.12
C GLY A 20 14.32 -6.48 4.53
N ASP A 21 13.97 -7.74 4.73
CA ASP A 21 14.14 -8.46 5.99
C ASP A 21 14.74 -9.86 5.67
N PRO A 22 15.81 -10.33 6.33
CA PRO A 22 16.41 -11.66 6.13
C PRO A 22 15.45 -12.86 6.26
N LYS A 23 14.20 -12.64 6.67
CA LYS A 23 13.10 -13.63 6.63
C LYS A 23 12.35 -13.70 5.30
N ALA A 24 12.87 -13.10 4.23
CA ALA A 24 12.30 -13.12 2.88
C ALA A 24 12.06 -14.53 2.29
N HIS A 25 12.63 -15.57 2.90
CA HIS A 25 12.52 -16.97 2.49
C HIS A 25 11.40 -17.77 3.19
N CYS A 26 10.58 -17.12 4.03
CA CYS A 26 9.48 -17.79 4.73
C CYS A 26 8.13 -17.35 4.13
N VAL A 27 7.41 -18.30 3.54
CA VAL A 27 6.01 -18.11 3.12
C VAL A 27 5.14 -18.61 4.26
N ILE A 28 4.41 -17.69 4.89
CA ILE A 28 3.58 -17.99 6.05
C ILE A 28 2.13 -18.18 5.59
N LEU A 29 1.64 -19.40 5.76
CA LEU A 29 0.25 -19.71 5.46
C LEU A 29 -0.62 -19.34 6.65
N HIS A 30 -1.45 -18.32 6.46
CA HIS A 30 -2.49 -18.00 7.42
C HIS A 30 -3.73 -18.79 7.10
N PHE A 31 -4.05 -19.63 8.07
CA PHE A 31 -5.28 -20.38 8.08
C PHE A 31 -6.09 -19.94 9.28
N THR A 32 -7.40 -19.85 9.08
CA THR A 32 -8.32 -19.79 10.20
C THR A 32 -9.28 -20.96 10.16
N LEU A 33 -9.27 -21.73 11.24
CA LEU A 33 -10.05 -22.94 11.41
C LEU A 33 -11.24 -22.66 12.34
N LYS A 34 -12.46 -22.76 11.81
CA LYS A 34 -13.63 -23.06 12.64
C LYS A 34 -14.28 -24.40 12.29
N PHE A 35 -13.78 -25.09 11.26
CA PHE A 35 -14.13 -26.47 10.98
C PHE A 35 -12.86 -27.33 10.97
N ARG A 36 -12.57 -27.90 12.14
CA ARG A 36 -11.90 -29.19 12.37
C ARG A 36 -10.92 -29.70 11.29
N VAL A 37 -9.87 -28.94 10.95
CA VAL A 37 -8.71 -29.46 10.21
C VAL A 37 -7.76 -30.14 11.21
N ARG A 38 -8.22 -31.26 11.77
CA ARG A 38 -7.33 -32.31 12.27
C ARG A 38 -7.62 -33.65 11.60
N SER A 39 -8.42 -33.61 10.53
CA SER A 39 -8.67 -34.73 9.62
C SER A 39 -7.69 -34.61 8.44
N SER A 40 -6.76 -35.55 8.37
CA SER A 40 -5.87 -35.76 7.22
C SER A 40 -6.72 -36.03 5.98
N GLY A 41 -6.75 -35.09 5.03
CA GLY A 41 -7.51 -35.23 3.78
C GLY A 41 -8.33 -34.00 3.34
N THR A 42 -8.45 -32.97 4.19
CA THR A 42 -9.11 -31.72 3.77
C THR A 42 -8.37 -31.03 2.61
N ILE A 43 -9.11 -30.34 1.74
CA ILE A 43 -8.59 -29.61 0.56
C ILE A 43 -7.43 -28.67 0.96
N SER A 44 -7.58 -28.00 2.09
CA SER A 44 -6.59 -27.15 2.74
C SER A 44 -5.27 -27.86 3.08
N ASP A 45 -5.36 -29.06 3.69
CA ASP A 45 -4.19 -29.86 4.07
C ASP A 45 -3.46 -30.35 2.82
N ARG A 46 -4.22 -30.75 1.78
CA ARG A 46 -3.64 -31.12 0.48
C ARG A 46 -2.86 -29.96 -0.14
N LEU A 47 -3.42 -28.75 -0.13
CA LEU A 47 -2.74 -27.56 -0.64
C LEU A 47 -1.49 -27.20 0.18
N LEU A 48 -1.54 -27.30 1.51
CA LEU A 48 -0.39 -27.07 2.38
C LEU A 48 0.77 -28.03 2.07
N ARG A 49 0.46 -29.32 1.89
CA ARG A 49 1.47 -30.32 1.49
C ARG A 49 2.06 -30.00 0.12
N ARG A 50 1.23 -29.57 -0.84
CA ARG A 50 1.70 -29.14 -2.18
C ARG A 50 2.66 -27.97 -2.10
N LEU A 51 2.34 -26.96 -1.30
CA LEU A 51 3.22 -25.81 -1.11
C LEU A 51 4.55 -26.22 -0.50
N ARG A 52 4.56 -27.17 0.45
CA ARG A 52 5.80 -27.72 1.01
C ARG A 52 6.64 -28.47 -0.01
N LEU A 53 5.99 -29.23 -0.91
CA LEU A 53 6.68 -29.95 -1.98
C LEU A 53 7.25 -29.00 -3.04
N ALA A 54 6.51 -27.94 -3.39
CA ALA A 54 6.92 -26.93 -4.38
C ALA A 54 7.98 -25.95 -3.83
N ALA A 55 8.23 -25.96 -2.52
CA ALA A 55 9.11 -25.01 -1.84
C ALA A 55 10.17 -25.71 -0.98
N PRO A 56 11.08 -26.53 -1.56
CA PRO A 56 12.07 -27.28 -0.77
C PRO A 56 13.03 -26.37 0.00
N ASN A 57 13.27 -25.16 -0.51
CA ASN A 57 14.21 -24.19 0.07
C ASN A 57 13.52 -23.10 0.91
N GLN A 58 12.20 -23.17 1.11
CA GLN A 58 11.44 -22.18 1.88
C GLN A 58 10.64 -22.88 2.98
N SER A 59 10.67 -22.32 4.19
CA SER A 59 9.84 -22.84 5.27
C SER A 59 8.40 -22.41 5.06
N VAL A 60 7.50 -23.39 4.94
CA VAL A 60 6.06 -23.17 4.85
C VAL A 60 5.42 -23.49 6.20
N GLU A 61 5.18 -22.43 6.97
CA GLU A 61 4.57 -22.49 8.30
C GLU A 61 3.05 -22.33 8.22
N LEU A 62 2.34 -23.16 8.99
CA LEU A 62 0.89 -23.06 9.14
C LEU A 62 0.58 -22.29 10.43
N VAL A 63 0.08 -21.06 10.29
CA VAL A 63 -0.39 -20.26 11.43
C VAL A 63 -1.90 -20.38 11.51
N THR A 64 -2.38 -20.99 12.60
CA THR A 64 -3.82 -21.09 12.88
C THR A 64 -4.23 -20.04 13.90
N LYS A 65 -5.09 -19.09 13.50
CA LYS A 65 -5.68 -18.12 14.42
C LYS A 65 -7.09 -18.55 14.83
N LYS A 66 -7.51 -18.23 16.06
CA LYS A 66 -8.92 -18.34 16.49
C LYS A 66 -9.65 -17.06 16.11
N ILE A 67 -10.78 -17.14 15.40
CA ILE A 67 -11.58 -15.95 15.07
C ILE A 67 -12.26 -15.44 16.33
N SER A 68 -12.00 -14.19 16.67
CA SER A 68 -12.83 -13.39 17.55
C SER A 68 -13.88 -12.64 16.74
N MET A 69 -15.15 -12.77 17.09
CA MET A 69 -16.23 -11.97 16.47
C MET A 69 -16.21 -10.50 16.89
N ASN A 70 -15.49 -10.16 17.97
CA ASN A 70 -15.49 -8.82 18.57
C ASN A 70 -14.47 -7.86 17.93
N GLN A 71 -13.57 -8.36 17.08
CA GLN A 71 -12.55 -7.55 16.41
C GLN A 71 -12.85 -7.50 14.91
N PRO A 72 -12.61 -6.36 14.24
CA PRO A 72 -12.75 -6.28 12.79
C PRO A 72 -11.83 -7.30 12.12
N SER A 73 -12.37 -8.04 11.16
CA SER A 73 -11.62 -9.06 10.43
C SER A 73 -10.51 -8.41 9.60
N ALA A 74 -9.26 -8.64 9.99
CA ALA A 74 -8.10 -8.03 9.34
C ALA A 74 -7.66 -8.81 8.10
N TRP A 75 -8.00 -10.10 8.06
CA TRP A 75 -7.75 -10.97 6.91
C TRP A 75 -9.06 -11.44 6.27
N GLU A 76 -9.06 -11.57 4.95
CA GLU A 76 -10.27 -11.96 4.19
C GLU A 76 -10.73 -13.38 4.53
N HIS A 77 -9.82 -14.31 4.81
CA HIS A 77 -10.21 -15.67 5.21
C HIS A 77 -10.94 -15.70 6.57
N GLU A 78 -10.78 -14.69 7.44
CA GLU A 78 -11.60 -14.55 8.65
C GLU A 78 -13.05 -14.22 8.28
N LYS A 79 -13.26 -13.29 7.33
CA LYS A 79 -14.59 -12.93 6.81
C LYS A 79 -15.30 -14.11 6.16
N PHE A 80 -14.57 -14.88 5.34
CA PHE A 80 -15.13 -16.09 4.71
C PHE A 80 -15.50 -17.15 5.73
N ASN A 81 -14.70 -17.32 6.78
CA ASN A 81 -14.98 -18.29 7.82
C ASN A 81 -16.21 -17.89 8.68
N ILE A 82 -16.46 -16.59 8.91
CA ILE A 82 -17.74 -16.13 9.50
C ILE A 82 -18.92 -16.60 8.65
N LYS A 83 -18.79 -16.55 7.32
CA LYS A 83 -19.79 -17.05 6.35
C LYS A 83 -19.77 -18.57 6.16
N ARG A 84 -18.99 -19.30 6.96
CA ARG A 84 -18.79 -20.76 6.88
C ARG A 84 -18.21 -21.24 5.54
N LEU A 85 -17.48 -20.37 4.84
CA LEU A 85 -16.79 -20.70 3.60
C LEU A 85 -15.33 -21.08 3.88
N PRO A 86 -14.82 -22.18 3.30
CA PRO A 86 -13.41 -22.55 3.43
C PRO A 86 -12.54 -21.56 2.66
N ALA A 87 -11.57 -20.95 3.35
CA ALA A 87 -10.68 -19.96 2.76
C ALA A 87 -9.26 -20.06 3.34
N VAL A 88 -8.29 -19.63 2.53
CA VAL A 88 -6.86 -19.67 2.82
C VAL A 88 -6.23 -18.36 2.42
N THR A 89 -5.32 -17.83 3.23
CA THR A 89 -4.53 -16.65 2.86
C THR A 89 -3.04 -17.00 2.84
N LEU A 90 -2.40 -16.71 1.70
CA LEU A 90 -0.94 -16.77 1.57
C LEU A 90 -0.40 -15.39 1.95
N SER A 91 0.42 -15.30 3.00
CA SER A 91 1.11 -14.05 3.35
C SER A 91 2.56 -14.31 3.72
N ARG A 92 3.37 -13.26 3.76
CA ARG A 92 4.73 -13.33 4.33
C ARG A 92 4.74 -12.89 5.79
N LEU A 93 3.72 -12.18 6.23
CA LEU A 93 3.67 -11.55 7.54
C LEU A 93 3.17 -12.55 8.57
N SER A 94 3.80 -12.68 9.74
CA SER A 94 3.30 -13.58 10.79
C SER A 94 2.03 -13.08 11.48
N SER A 95 1.77 -11.77 11.41
CA SER A 95 0.60 -11.12 12.00
C SER A 95 0.05 -10.05 11.06
N HIS A 96 -1.27 -9.87 11.07
CA HIS A 96 -1.99 -8.83 10.33
C HIS A 96 -1.59 -7.41 10.74
N ASP A 97 -1.10 -7.22 11.97
CA ASP A 97 -0.76 -5.91 12.54
C ASP A 97 0.72 -5.52 12.32
N ASN A 98 1.43 -6.21 11.43
CA ASN A 98 2.82 -5.90 11.14
C ASN A 98 2.95 -4.48 10.55
N PRO A 99 3.86 -3.62 11.08
CA PRO A 99 4.01 -2.24 10.63
C PRO A 99 4.40 -2.11 9.14
N ILE A 100 5.00 -3.14 8.55
CA ILE A 100 5.32 -3.18 7.11
C ILE A 100 4.04 -3.00 6.27
N ARG A 101 2.89 -3.50 6.74
CA ARG A 101 1.60 -3.40 6.04
C ARG A 101 1.01 -1.98 6.05
N LYS A 102 1.40 -1.14 7.01
CA LYS A 102 0.88 0.22 7.21
C LYS A 102 1.86 1.31 6.75
N SER A 103 2.94 0.94 6.09
CA SER A 103 3.98 1.89 5.68
C SER A 103 3.56 2.69 4.44
N MET A 104 3.65 4.02 4.50
CA MET A 104 3.50 4.91 3.34
C MET A 104 4.76 4.96 2.46
N LEU A 105 5.88 4.45 2.95
CA LEU A 105 7.19 4.49 2.28
C LEU A 105 7.46 3.24 1.43
N ASP A 106 6.40 2.48 1.12
CA ASP A 106 6.48 1.32 0.26
C ASP A 106 6.85 1.75 -1.18
N THR A 107 8.04 1.36 -1.63
CA THR A 107 8.59 1.76 -2.92
C THR A 107 8.97 0.54 -3.74
N THR A 108 8.78 0.62 -5.06
CA THR A 108 9.09 -0.46 -6.01
C THR A 108 10.55 -0.89 -6.01
N SER A 109 11.47 0.00 -5.61
CA SER A 109 12.90 -0.28 -5.50
C SER A 109 13.24 -1.29 -4.40
N ARG A 110 12.37 -1.49 -3.41
CA ARG A 110 12.56 -2.47 -2.33
C ARG A 110 12.11 -3.88 -2.72
N ILE A 111 11.43 -4.04 -3.85
CA ILE A 111 10.90 -5.34 -4.29
C ILE A 111 11.95 -6.02 -5.17
N SER A 112 12.42 -7.20 -4.74
CA SER A 112 13.28 -8.05 -5.55
C SER A 112 12.45 -8.85 -6.57
N LEU A 113 12.73 -8.65 -7.86
CA LEU A 113 12.06 -9.41 -8.93
C LEU A 113 12.38 -10.91 -8.85
N ASP A 114 13.59 -11.27 -8.42
CA ASP A 114 14.04 -12.66 -8.29
C ASP A 114 13.26 -13.43 -7.21
N ALA A 115 12.97 -12.80 -6.08
CA ALA A 115 12.16 -13.43 -5.03
C ALA A 115 10.68 -13.53 -5.46
N LEU A 116 10.15 -12.50 -6.10
CA LEU A 116 8.78 -12.51 -6.63
C LEU A 116 8.59 -13.59 -7.69
N GLU A 117 9.54 -13.77 -8.61
CA GLU A 117 9.51 -14.83 -9.62
C GLU A 117 9.47 -16.23 -8.98
N LYS A 118 10.37 -16.49 -8.02
CA LYS A 118 10.40 -17.76 -7.27
C LYS A 118 9.09 -18.02 -6.54
N ASN A 119 8.54 -17.00 -5.88
CA ASN A 119 7.27 -17.12 -5.15
C ASN A 119 6.09 -17.39 -6.10
N ILE A 120 6.02 -16.72 -7.25
CA ILE A 120 5.00 -16.99 -8.26
C ILE A 120 5.10 -18.42 -8.75
N ARG A 121 6.32 -18.90 -9.03
CA ARG A 121 6.57 -20.26 -9.49
C ARG A 121 6.10 -21.30 -8.47
N THR A 122 6.53 -21.16 -7.21
CA THR A 122 6.11 -22.05 -6.12
C THR A 122 4.59 -22.08 -5.94
N ILE A 123 3.93 -20.91 -5.98
CA ILE A 123 2.46 -20.84 -5.86
C ILE A 123 1.79 -21.48 -7.07
N ALA A 124 2.27 -21.21 -8.28
CA ALA A 124 1.72 -21.76 -9.51
C ALA A 124 1.86 -23.29 -9.56
N GLU A 125 3.00 -23.85 -9.17
CA GLU A 125 3.20 -25.30 -9.05
C GLU A 125 2.25 -25.93 -8.02
N ALA A 126 2.10 -25.31 -6.86
CA ALA A 126 1.22 -25.82 -5.81
C ALA A 126 -0.25 -25.80 -6.22
N VAL A 127 -0.70 -24.71 -6.87
CA VAL A 127 -2.06 -24.57 -7.39
C VAL A 127 -2.30 -25.55 -8.54
N LEU A 128 -1.35 -25.70 -9.46
CA LEU A 128 -1.46 -26.62 -10.59
C LEU A 128 -1.51 -28.07 -10.10
N GLY A 129 -0.65 -28.44 -9.15
CA GLY A 129 -0.67 -29.76 -8.52
C GLY A 129 -1.95 -30.02 -7.72
N HIS A 130 -2.58 -28.98 -7.20
CA HIS A 130 -3.89 -29.08 -6.56
C HIS A 130 -5.02 -29.28 -7.58
N MET A 131 -5.06 -28.48 -8.65
CA MET A 131 -6.09 -28.56 -9.69
C MET A 131 -6.03 -29.88 -10.47
N LEU A 132 -4.83 -30.36 -10.78
CA LEU A 132 -4.62 -31.62 -11.52
C LEU A 132 -4.64 -32.87 -10.63
N SER A 133 -4.84 -32.71 -9.32
CA SER A 133 -4.86 -33.84 -8.36
C SER A 133 -3.68 -34.80 -8.53
N LEU A 134 -2.46 -34.26 -8.69
CA LEU A 134 -1.25 -35.06 -8.86
C LEU A 134 -1.03 -35.99 -7.64
N PRO A 135 -0.14 -36.99 -7.68
CA PRO A 135 0.18 -37.79 -6.48
C PRO A 135 0.86 -36.94 -5.39
N GLU A 136 0.48 -37.11 -4.12
CA GLU A 136 1.05 -36.35 -2.97
C GLU A 136 2.44 -36.84 -2.55
N GLY A 137 2.86 -38.01 -3.01
CA GLY A 137 4.11 -38.68 -2.61
C GLY A 137 5.40 -38.12 -3.23
N GLY A 138 5.35 -36.91 -3.80
CA GLY A 138 6.47 -36.34 -4.54
C GLY A 138 6.72 -37.06 -5.88
N TYR A 139 7.85 -36.74 -6.49
CA TYR A 139 8.32 -37.40 -7.71
C TYR A 139 9.05 -38.69 -7.36
N SER A 140 9.33 -39.51 -8.38
CA SER A 140 10.10 -40.74 -8.24
C SER A 140 11.33 -40.54 -7.34
N ASN A 141 11.54 -41.47 -6.41
CA ASN A 141 12.73 -41.54 -5.55
C ASN A 141 14.02 -41.91 -6.34
N ASP A 142 13.92 -42.08 -7.66
CA ASP A 142 15.05 -42.36 -8.53
C ASP A 142 15.91 -41.09 -8.75
N PRO A 143 17.15 -41.04 -8.22
CA PRO A 143 18.02 -39.87 -8.30
C PRO A 143 18.36 -39.43 -9.73
N ARG A 144 18.13 -40.28 -10.74
CA ARG A 144 18.35 -39.95 -12.16
C ARG A 144 17.24 -39.07 -12.75
N VAL A 145 16.05 -39.12 -12.16
CA VAL A 145 14.85 -38.38 -12.61
C VAL A 145 14.57 -37.18 -11.69
N SER A 146 15.14 -37.15 -10.48
CA SER A 146 14.91 -36.11 -9.47
C SER A 146 15.51 -34.73 -9.77
N ALA A 147 16.22 -34.53 -10.89
CA ALA A 147 16.92 -33.26 -11.15
C ALA A 147 15.98 -32.12 -11.62
N ASP A 148 14.79 -32.42 -12.16
CA ASP A 148 13.80 -31.44 -12.59
C ASP A 148 12.39 -31.86 -12.12
N THR A 149 12.19 -31.96 -10.81
CA THR A 149 10.91 -32.27 -10.16
C THR A 149 9.92 -31.09 -10.16
N SER A 150 10.00 -30.19 -11.13
CA SER A 150 9.09 -29.05 -11.26
C SER A 150 8.08 -29.36 -12.36
N VAL A 151 6.79 -29.14 -12.08
CA VAL A 151 5.73 -29.27 -13.11
C VAL A 151 5.87 -28.16 -14.15
N LEU A 152 6.42 -27.01 -13.75
CA LEU A 152 6.62 -25.85 -14.61
C LEU A 152 8.03 -25.86 -15.19
N SER A 153 8.13 -25.42 -16.46
CA SER A 153 9.43 -25.14 -17.07
C SER A 153 10.18 -24.04 -16.32
N ARG A 154 11.51 -24.05 -16.41
CA ARG A 154 12.37 -23.02 -15.78
C ARG A 154 12.06 -21.62 -16.29
N ASP A 155 11.52 -21.47 -17.49
CA ASP A 155 11.18 -20.19 -18.10
C ASP A 155 9.66 -19.90 -18.10
N ALA A 156 8.88 -20.64 -17.29
CA ALA A 156 7.42 -20.47 -17.25
C ALA A 156 6.98 -19.09 -16.75
N VAL A 157 7.82 -18.41 -15.95
CA VAL A 157 7.56 -17.05 -15.45
C VAL A 157 8.50 -16.08 -16.15
N ASP A 158 7.96 -15.29 -17.08
CA ASP A 158 8.73 -14.27 -17.77
C ASP A 158 8.96 -13.04 -16.88
N ARG A 159 10.24 -12.75 -16.62
CA ARG A 159 10.70 -11.60 -15.83
C ARG A 159 10.32 -10.27 -16.49
N GLN A 160 10.30 -10.17 -17.82
CA GLN A 160 9.98 -8.91 -18.50
C GLN A 160 8.51 -8.53 -18.28
N ARG A 161 7.61 -9.50 -18.40
CA ARG A 161 6.18 -9.32 -18.06
C ARG A 161 5.97 -8.95 -16.60
N LEU A 162 6.76 -9.54 -15.68
CA LEU A 162 6.71 -9.20 -14.26
C LEU A 162 7.12 -7.73 -14.02
N ALA A 163 8.24 -7.30 -14.62
CA ALA A 163 8.70 -5.93 -14.53
C ALA A 163 7.68 -4.93 -15.14
N HIS A 164 7.05 -5.28 -16.25
CA HIS A 164 5.97 -4.49 -16.85
C HIS A 164 4.76 -4.38 -15.91
N ALA A 165 4.31 -5.50 -15.32
CA ALA A 165 3.20 -5.50 -14.36
C ALA A 165 3.52 -4.65 -13.13
N MET A 166 4.75 -4.73 -12.61
CA MET A 166 5.20 -3.90 -11.50
C MET A 166 5.20 -2.41 -11.84
N ARG A 167 5.67 -2.03 -13.03
CA ARG A 167 5.59 -0.64 -13.50
C ARG A 167 4.13 -0.19 -13.65
N LEU A 168 3.26 -1.07 -14.13
CA LEU A 168 1.85 -0.75 -14.35
C LEU A 168 1.08 -0.59 -13.03
N PHE A 169 1.34 -1.41 -12.01
CA PHE A 169 0.51 -1.44 -10.78
C PHE A 169 1.16 -0.79 -9.56
N ALA A 170 2.49 -0.75 -9.47
CA ALA A 170 3.20 -0.32 -8.27
C ALA A 170 3.94 1.03 -8.41
N SER A 171 4.08 1.58 -9.62
CA SER A 171 4.86 2.81 -9.85
C SER A 171 4.20 4.10 -9.34
N ARG A 172 2.87 4.12 -9.20
CA ARG A 172 2.11 5.30 -8.77
C ARG A 172 1.27 4.93 -7.55
N PRO A 173 1.27 5.76 -6.48
CA PRO A 173 0.35 5.58 -5.38
C PRO A 173 -1.08 5.74 -5.88
N ARG A 174 -1.97 4.82 -5.48
CA ARG A 174 -3.39 4.83 -5.85
C ARG A 174 -4.22 4.79 -4.59
N PRO A 175 -4.56 5.96 -4.02
CA PRO A 175 -5.44 5.98 -2.87
C PRO A 175 -6.83 5.48 -3.30
N VAL A 176 -7.47 4.70 -2.43
CA VAL A 176 -8.83 4.20 -2.67
C VAL A 176 -9.84 5.34 -2.81
N ALA A 177 -9.55 6.49 -2.21
CA ALA A 177 -10.35 7.72 -2.31
C ALA A 177 -10.33 8.38 -3.69
N ASP A 178 -9.36 8.05 -4.55
CA ASP A 178 -9.29 8.57 -5.92
C ASP A 178 -10.02 7.63 -6.88
N GLU A 179 -11.25 8.00 -7.23
CA GLU A 179 -12.12 7.25 -8.12
C GLU A 179 -11.50 7.07 -9.52
N ALA A 180 -10.84 8.09 -10.06
CA ALA A 180 -10.21 8.01 -11.38
C ALA A 180 -9.06 6.99 -11.39
N ALA A 181 -8.23 6.98 -10.34
CA ALA A 181 -7.13 6.02 -10.20
C ALA A 181 -7.63 4.58 -10.02
N THR A 182 -8.73 4.37 -9.29
CA THR A 182 -9.31 3.03 -9.10
C THR A 182 -9.94 2.50 -10.39
N ILE A 183 -10.68 3.31 -11.14
CA ILE A 183 -11.24 2.95 -12.46
C ILE A 183 -10.11 2.61 -13.44
N ALA A 184 -9.06 3.43 -13.52
CA ALA A 184 -7.92 3.17 -14.39
C ALA A 184 -7.21 1.86 -14.00
N CYS A 185 -7.09 1.55 -12.70
CA CYS A 185 -6.51 0.30 -12.23
C CYS A 185 -7.37 -0.91 -12.64
N ALA A 186 -8.69 -0.82 -12.48
CA ALA A 186 -9.62 -1.86 -12.89
C ALA A 186 -9.57 -2.11 -14.41
N ALA A 187 -9.49 -1.05 -15.21
CA ALA A 187 -9.33 -1.15 -16.66
C ALA A 187 -7.99 -1.80 -17.05
N ASN A 188 -6.88 -1.38 -16.44
CA ASN A 188 -5.57 -1.98 -16.66
C ASN A 188 -5.53 -3.48 -16.30
N LEU A 189 -6.21 -3.85 -15.21
CA LEU A 189 -6.35 -5.26 -14.83
C LEU A 189 -7.23 -6.03 -15.82
N ALA A 190 -8.33 -5.42 -16.29
CA ALA A 190 -9.21 -6.02 -17.29
C ALA A 190 -8.47 -6.29 -18.61
N VAL A 191 -7.61 -5.38 -19.06
CA VAL A 191 -6.76 -5.60 -20.25
C VAL A 191 -5.76 -6.72 -20.01
N ALA A 192 -5.09 -6.73 -18.85
CA ALA A 192 -4.09 -7.75 -18.52
C ALA A 192 -4.71 -9.17 -18.45
N VAL A 193 -5.91 -9.29 -17.88
CA VAL A 193 -6.64 -10.56 -17.77
C VAL A 193 -7.35 -10.92 -19.07
N GLY A 194 -7.78 -9.94 -19.88
CA GLY A 194 -8.45 -10.14 -21.16
C GLY A 194 -7.65 -10.98 -22.15
N ASN A 195 -6.32 -10.94 -22.06
CA ASN A 195 -5.42 -11.78 -22.85
C ASN A 195 -5.52 -13.28 -22.49
N HIS A 196 -6.02 -13.63 -21.30
CA HIS A 196 -6.03 -14.99 -20.76
C HIS A 196 -7.44 -15.52 -20.46
N ALA A 197 -8.40 -14.65 -20.20
CA ALA A 197 -9.77 -15.02 -19.83
C ALA A 197 -10.80 -13.94 -20.17
N LYS A 198 -12.07 -14.35 -20.36
CA LYS A 198 -13.20 -13.42 -20.47
C LYS A 198 -13.35 -12.64 -19.17
N VAL A 199 -13.33 -11.31 -19.26
CA VAL A 199 -13.41 -10.41 -18.09
C VAL A 199 -14.84 -9.93 -17.88
N THR A 200 -15.31 -10.03 -16.64
CA THR A 200 -16.55 -9.41 -16.18
C THR A 200 -16.24 -8.57 -14.96
N VAL A 201 -16.50 -7.27 -15.05
CA VAL A 201 -16.29 -6.33 -13.94
C VAL A 201 -17.63 -6.17 -13.24
N SER A 202 -17.71 -6.60 -11.98
CA SER A 202 -18.87 -6.43 -11.13
C SER A 202 -18.59 -5.36 -10.06
N PRO A 203 -19.49 -4.39 -9.83
CA PRO A 203 -19.33 -3.44 -8.73
C PRO A 203 -19.39 -4.18 -7.38
N VAL A 204 -18.46 -3.85 -6.48
CA VAL A 204 -18.43 -4.41 -5.12
C VAL A 204 -18.80 -3.30 -4.14
N SER A 205 -19.86 -3.53 -3.38
CA SER A 205 -20.31 -2.61 -2.33
C SER A 205 -19.54 -2.85 -1.03
N MET A 206 -18.77 -1.85 -0.61
CA MET A 206 -18.03 -1.88 0.66
C MET A 206 -18.91 -1.38 1.81
N HIS A 207 -19.80 -2.23 2.31
CA HIS A 207 -20.70 -1.86 3.42
C HIS A 207 -19.98 -1.73 4.77
N GLU A 208 -18.80 -2.31 4.91
CA GLU A 208 -18.05 -2.38 6.18
C GLU A 208 -16.96 -1.30 6.30
N VAL A 209 -16.70 -0.51 5.24
CA VAL A 209 -15.58 0.43 5.19
C VAL A 209 -16.04 1.79 4.69
N GLN A 210 -15.87 2.81 5.51
CA GLN A 210 -16.05 4.20 5.09
C GLN A 210 -14.74 4.71 4.48
N ILE A 211 -14.77 4.99 3.18
CA ILE A 211 -13.65 5.62 2.49
C ILE A 211 -13.69 7.11 2.82
N TRP A 212 -12.62 7.62 3.41
CA TRP A 212 -12.46 9.06 3.62
C TRP A 212 -12.21 9.74 2.27
N PRO A 213 -13.01 10.74 1.87
CA PRO A 213 -12.73 11.50 0.66
C PRO A 213 -11.37 12.19 0.80
N GLY A 214 -10.63 12.31 -0.31
CA GLY A 214 -9.33 13.00 -0.30
C GLY A 214 -9.50 14.44 0.18
N THR A 215 -8.77 14.82 1.23
CA THR A 215 -8.80 16.20 1.74
C THR A 215 -7.90 17.06 0.85
N SER A 216 -8.51 17.86 -0.02
CA SER A 216 -7.82 18.92 -0.76
C SER A 216 -7.59 20.11 0.17
N ASP A 217 -6.56 20.03 1.00
CA ASP A 217 -6.19 21.13 1.86
C ASP A 217 -5.28 22.12 1.12
N ARG A 218 -5.57 23.41 1.24
CA ARG A 218 -4.75 24.46 0.61
C ARG A 218 -3.66 24.82 1.60
N LEU A 219 -2.44 24.35 1.37
CA LEU A 219 -1.29 24.76 2.17
C LEU A 219 -0.98 26.24 1.91
N LEU A 220 -1.43 27.09 2.83
CA LEU A 220 -1.18 28.53 2.79
C LEU A 220 0.16 28.82 3.48
N ALA A 221 1.21 28.96 2.69
CA ALA A 221 2.51 29.41 3.19
C ALA A 221 2.56 30.95 3.19
N GLU A 222 1.99 31.58 4.20
CA GLU A 222 2.17 33.03 4.39
C GLU A 222 3.51 33.32 5.05
N ARG A 223 4.21 34.33 4.53
CA ARG A 223 5.45 34.82 5.14
C ARG A 223 5.10 35.63 6.39
N VAL A 224 5.29 35.04 7.56
CA VAL A 224 4.98 35.68 8.85
C VAL A 224 5.85 36.93 9.07
N LYS A 225 5.19 38.00 9.57
CA LYS A 225 5.70 39.31 10.03
C LYS A 225 7.07 39.72 9.47
N PRO A 226 7.12 40.41 8.32
CA PRO A 226 8.37 41.03 7.89
C PRO A 226 8.76 42.10 8.92
N ALA A 227 9.96 42.00 9.49
CA ALA A 227 10.56 43.01 10.39
C ALA A 227 10.62 44.42 9.76
N VAL A 228 10.42 44.50 8.44
CA VAL A 228 10.25 45.72 7.66
C VAL A 228 9.04 46.55 8.12
N PHE A 229 7.98 45.92 8.64
CA PHE A 229 6.79 46.65 9.10
C PHE A 229 7.11 47.58 10.28
N ASP A 230 7.84 47.06 11.28
CA ASP A 230 8.25 47.85 12.45
C ASP A 230 9.22 48.97 12.05
N LEU A 231 10.09 48.73 11.05
CA LEU A 231 10.99 49.75 10.50
C LEU A 231 10.22 50.87 9.79
N ILE A 232 9.18 50.55 9.02
CA ILE A 232 8.33 51.55 8.35
C ILE A 232 7.61 52.42 9.39
N ILE A 233 7.07 51.82 10.46
CA ILE A 233 6.44 52.57 11.55
C ILE A 233 7.46 53.48 12.23
N ALA A 234 8.65 52.97 12.56
CA ALA A 234 9.70 53.76 13.21
C ALA A 234 10.13 54.96 12.35
N CYS A 235 10.35 54.75 11.04
CA CYS A 235 10.65 55.83 10.10
C CYS A 235 9.50 56.85 9.99
N GLY A 236 8.25 56.39 10.00
CA GLY A 236 7.07 57.26 9.98
C GLY A 236 6.99 58.16 11.22
N VAL A 237 7.19 57.60 12.42
CA VAL A 237 7.20 58.36 13.68
C VAL A 237 8.34 59.38 13.71
N PHE A 238 9.54 58.98 13.27
CA PHE A 238 10.69 59.87 13.20
C PHE A 238 10.45 61.05 12.25
N GLY A 239 9.93 60.78 11.04
CA GLY A 239 9.59 61.82 10.06
C GLY A 239 8.52 62.79 10.58
N TYR A 240 7.49 62.28 11.26
CA TYR A 240 6.45 63.09 11.88
C TYR A 240 7.03 64.07 12.92
N LEU A 241 7.86 63.58 13.84
CA LEU A 241 8.48 64.40 14.89
C LEU A 241 9.43 65.45 14.29
N ALA A 242 10.20 65.08 13.27
CA ALA A 242 11.10 66.02 12.58
C ALA A 242 10.34 67.16 11.91
N LEU A 243 9.25 66.86 11.21
CA LEU A 243 8.39 67.87 10.57
C LEU A 243 7.73 68.77 11.61
N PHE A 244 7.22 68.20 12.69
CA PHE A 244 6.60 68.95 13.79
C PHE A 244 7.61 69.92 14.43
N TYR A 245 8.82 69.46 14.75
CA TYR A 245 9.89 70.29 15.28
C TYR A 245 10.29 71.41 14.31
N TYR A 246 10.39 71.10 13.01
CA TYR A 246 10.68 72.10 12.00
C TYR A 246 9.61 73.19 11.93
N MET A 247 8.32 72.82 11.94
CA MET A 247 7.22 73.78 11.93
C MET A 247 7.20 74.64 13.19
N ALA A 248 7.36 74.04 14.37
CA ALA A 248 7.43 74.76 15.63
C ALA A 248 8.60 75.76 15.66
N SER A 249 9.80 75.32 15.27
CA SER A 249 10.99 76.19 15.23
C SER A 249 10.89 77.29 14.18
N ARG A 250 10.19 77.07 13.07
CA ARG A 250 9.94 78.09 12.05
C ARG A 250 8.90 79.11 12.52
N ALA A 251 7.84 78.65 13.19
CA ALA A 251 6.84 79.53 13.80
C ALA A 251 7.48 80.44 14.88
N GLN A 252 8.33 79.86 15.74
CA GLN A 252 9.06 80.62 16.76
C GLN A 252 9.99 81.68 16.14
N ARG A 253 10.78 81.32 15.12
CA ARG A 253 11.64 82.26 14.39
C ARG A 253 10.85 83.35 13.66
N ALA A 254 9.67 83.02 13.12
CA ALA A 254 8.79 84.01 12.49
C ALA A 254 8.25 85.01 13.53
N LEU A 255 7.91 84.54 14.72
CA LEU A 255 7.40 85.36 15.82
C LEU A 255 8.49 86.27 16.40
N GLU A 256 9.70 85.75 16.60
CA GLU A 256 10.88 86.54 16.97
C GLU A 256 11.19 87.60 15.90
N GLY A 257 11.17 87.23 14.62
CA GLY A 257 11.35 88.16 13.50
C GLY A 257 10.27 89.24 13.43
N ALA A 258 9.01 88.91 13.70
CA ALA A 258 7.92 89.87 13.78
C ALA A 258 8.10 90.84 14.97
N MET A 259 8.49 90.33 16.13
CA MET A 259 8.82 91.14 17.30
C MET A 259 9.98 92.11 17.03
N PHE A 260 11.05 91.67 16.38
CA PHE A 260 12.16 92.55 15.99
C PHE A 260 11.74 93.63 15.00
N ARG A 261 10.86 93.34 14.03
CA ARG A 261 10.32 94.35 13.10
C ARG A 261 9.41 95.35 13.80
N LEU A 262 8.62 94.91 14.78
CA LEU A 262 7.78 95.78 15.61
C LEU A 262 8.64 96.71 16.47
N ARG A 263 9.68 96.16 17.12
CA ARG A 263 10.63 96.93 17.93
C ARG A 263 11.43 97.95 17.12
N LYS A 264 11.65 97.72 15.82
CA LYS A 264 12.35 98.66 14.93
C LYS A 264 11.44 99.76 14.35
N ARG A 265 10.12 99.63 14.52
CA ARG A 265 9.12 100.63 14.08
C ARG A 265 8.65 101.58 15.19
N VAL A 266 9.08 101.34 16.43
CA VAL A 266 8.92 102.24 17.59
C VAL A 266 10.23 102.99 17.79
#